data_AF-A0A9Q6VPL2-F1
#
_entry.id   AF-A0A9Q6VPL2-F1
#
_cell.length_a   1.000
_cell.length_b   1.000
_cell.length_c   1.000
_cell.angle_alpha   90.00
_cell.angle_beta   90.00
_cell.angle_gamma   90.00
#
_symmetry.space_group_name_H-M   'P 1'
#
loop_
_entity.id
_entity.type
_entity.pdbx_description
1 polymer ?
#
loop_
_entity_poly.entity_id
_entity_poly.type
_entity_poly.pdbx_seq_one_letter_code
_entity_poly.pdbx_strand_id
1 'polypeptide(L)'
;MKFILSENDEFLCGDLVYRESEYSIDFTCSSSKQLEFKTGDQGCMSLTAGTLQLEVGVESREILYPWGFFPIMNIEARAIDVPISKGGSIIVDPEGFDLIEGVSWDIPGSNSWKIIREQDGGWIYIGPDKALFDKGSYVEFASGAILGLKDGDISCVFIRPRFIRE
;
A
#
# COMPACT_ATOMS: atom_id res chain seq x y z
N MET A 1 2.26 15.57 -5.89
CA MET A 1 1.52 14.32 -6.06
C MET A 1 0.42 14.30 -5.04
N LYS A 2 -0.84 14.22 -5.49
CA LYS A 2 -2.03 14.14 -4.63
C LYS A 2 -2.78 12.85 -4.92
N PHE A 3 -3.66 12.48 -4.01
CA PHE A 3 -4.39 11.22 -4.04
C PHE A 3 -5.85 11.45 -3.72
N ILE A 4 -6.72 10.78 -4.48
CA ILE A 4 -8.17 10.86 -4.35
C ILE A 4 -8.67 9.48 -3.92
N LEU A 5 -9.43 9.45 -2.84
CA LEU A 5 -10.03 8.24 -2.28
C LEU A 5 -11.45 8.05 -2.82
N SER A 6 -11.79 6.82 -3.20
CA SER A 6 -13.15 6.41 -3.54
C SER A 6 -13.55 5.19 -2.71
N GLU A 7 -14.52 5.35 -1.80
CA GLU A 7 -15.16 4.23 -1.07
C GLU A 7 -16.24 3.60 -1.96
N ASN A 8 -15.87 2.61 -2.76
CA ASN A 8 -16.75 1.98 -3.76
C ASN A 8 -16.76 0.45 -3.71
N ASP A 9 -16.11 -0.15 -2.70
CA ASP A 9 -15.91 -1.61 -2.57
C ASP A 9 -15.15 -2.25 -3.75
N GLU A 10 -14.51 -1.46 -4.63
CA GLU A 10 -13.73 -1.94 -5.77
C GLU A 10 -12.24 -2.07 -5.45
N PHE A 11 -11.90 -2.75 -4.36
CA PHE A 11 -10.52 -3.07 -4.01
C PHE A 11 -10.02 -4.32 -4.74
N LEU A 12 -8.71 -4.47 -4.87
CA LEU A 12 -8.11 -5.60 -5.55
C LEU A 12 -8.12 -6.85 -4.66
N CYS A 13 -8.81 -7.90 -5.11
CA CYS A 13 -8.93 -9.14 -4.34
C CYS A 13 -7.73 -10.05 -4.60
N GLY A 14 -7.10 -10.56 -3.55
CA GLY A 14 -5.92 -11.41 -3.68
C GLY A 14 -5.35 -11.92 -2.36
N ASP A 15 -4.18 -12.53 -2.46
CA ASP A 15 -3.39 -13.03 -1.35
C ASP A 15 -2.14 -12.16 -1.17
N LEU A 16 -2.09 -11.41 -0.07
CA LEU A 16 -0.90 -10.71 0.37
C LEU A 16 -0.02 -11.62 1.23
N VAL A 17 1.21 -11.84 0.81
CA VAL A 17 2.13 -12.78 1.48
C VAL A 17 3.47 -12.14 1.79
N TYR A 18 4.10 -12.62 2.86
CA TYR A 18 5.48 -12.30 3.18
C TYR A 18 6.32 -13.58 3.05
N ARG A 19 7.31 -13.57 2.16
CA ARG A 19 8.21 -14.70 1.93
C ARG A 19 9.43 -14.54 2.82
N GLU A 20 9.50 -15.33 3.90
CA GLU A 20 10.54 -15.16 4.94
C GLU A 20 11.96 -15.38 4.38
N SER A 21 12.13 -16.28 3.40
CA SER A 21 13.42 -16.60 2.77
C SER A 21 13.96 -15.48 1.86
N GLU A 22 13.07 -14.65 1.32
CA GLU A 22 13.41 -13.57 0.36
C GLU A 22 13.34 -12.18 0.99
N TYR A 23 12.79 -12.07 2.20
CA TYR A 23 12.45 -10.80 2.84
C TYR A 23 11.58 -9.93 1.92
N SER A 24 10.60 -10.52 1.25
CA SER A 24 9.78 -9.85 0.23
C SER A 24 8.29 -9.90 0.58
N ILE A 25 7.60 -8.84 0.18
CA ILE A 25 6.13 -8.81 0.09
C ILE A 25 5.75 -9.10 -1.35
N ASP A 26 4.74 -9.95 -1.50
CA ASP A 26 4.20 -10.34 -2.79
C ASP A 26 2.67 -10.37 -2.71
N PHE A 27 2.01 -10.08 -3.82
CA PHE A 27 0.56 -10.05 -3.92
C PHE A 27 0.09 -10.82 -5.14
N THR A 28 -0.67 -11.89 -4.91
CA THR A 28 -1.28 -12.66 -5.99
C THR A 28 -2.75 -12.30 -6.12
N CYS A 29 -3.12 -11.64 -7.22
CA CYS A 29 -4.51 -11.31 -7.52
C CYS A 29 -5.33 -12.60 -7.73
N SER A 30 -6.54 -12.65 -7.15
CA SER A 30 -7.46 -13.76 -7.35
C SER A 30 -8.09 -13.78 -8.75
N SER A 31 -8.02 -12.67 -9.48
CA SER A 31 -8.60 -12.51 -10.82
C SER A 31 -7.66 -11.72 -11.73
N SER A 32 -7.11 -12.37 -12.75
CA SER A 32 -6.29 -11.69 -13.76
C SER A 32 -7.09 -10.60 -14.49
N LYS A 33 -8.37 -10.83 -14.76
CA LYS A 33 -9.25 -9.83 -15.39
C LYS A 33 -9.44 -8.58 -14.54
N GLN A 34 -9.51 -8.72 -13.22
CA GLN A 34 -9.62 -7.57 -12.32
C GLN A 34 -8.32 -6.77 -12.34
N LEU A 35 -7.19 -7.47 -12.29
CA LEU A 35 -5.87 -6.86 -12.38
C LEU A 35 -5.68 -6.12 -13.72
N GLU A 36 -5.93 -6.78 -14.85
CA GLU A 36 -5.85 -6.18 -16.19
C GLU A 36 -6.71 -4.92 -16.30
N PHE A 37 -7.97 -4.99 -15.84
CA PHE A 37 -8.87 -3.82 -15.86
C PHE A 37 -8.36 -2.67 -14.99
N LYS A 38 -7.85 -2.96 -13.79
CA LYS A 38 -7.34 -1.93 -12.87
C LYS A 38 -5.95 -1.42 -13.23
N THR A 39 -5.14 -2.18 -13.95
CA THR A 39 -3.84 -1.73 -14.45
C THR A 39 -3.99 -0.85 -15.70
N GLY A 40 -4.85 -1.29 -16.63
CA GLY A 40 -4.91 -0.77 -17.99
C GLY A 40 -3.78 -1.29 -18.88
N ASP A 41 -3.65 -0.70 -20.07
CA ASP A 41 -2.79 -1.17 -21.16
C ASP A 41 -1.43 -0.43 -21.24
N GLN A 42 -1.17 0.52 -20.34
CA GLN A 42 0.05 1.34 -20.32
C GLN A 42 1.08 0.91 -19.27
N GLY A 43 0.91 -0.31 -18.72
CA GLY A 43 1.79 -0.86 -17.72
C GLY A 43 1.67 -0.17 -16.35
N CYS A 44 2.71 -0.36 -15.53
CA CYS A 44 2.73 0.11 -14.14
C CYS A 44 3.92 1.02 -13.86
N MET A 45 3.73 1.90 -12.88
CA MET A 45 4.80 2.60 -12.17
C MET A 45 4.72 2.24 -10.68
N SER A 46 5.72 2.62 -9.90
CA SER A 46 5.71 2.30 -8.46
C SER A 46 5.82 3.55 -7.58
N LEU A 47 5.12 3.53 -6.44
CA LEU A 47 5.35 4.46 -5.34
C LEU A 47 6.15 3.78 -4.24
N THR A 48 7.15 4.45 -3.69
CA THR A 48 8.10 3.85 -2.74
C THR A 48 8.05 4.49 -1.35
N ALA A 49 8.08 3.66 -0.32
CA ALA A 49 8.32 4.06 1.07
C ALA A 49 9.50 3.25 1.62
N GLY A 50 10.71 3.80 1.44
CA GLY A 50 11.93 3.04 1.66
C GLY A 50 12.04 1.90 0.65
N THR A 51 11.92 0.66 1.11
CA THR A 51 11.98 -0.52 0.23
C THR A 51 10.61 -1.09 -0.12
N LEU A 52 9.54 -0.70 0.59
CA LEU A 52 8.17 -1.06 0.24
C LEU A 52 7.78 -0.36 -1.06
N GLN A 53 7.22 -1.10 -2.01
CA GLN A 53 6.68 -0.56 -3.25
C GLN A 53 5.16 -0.73 -3.26
N LEU A 54 4.45 0.25 -3.80
CA LEU A 54 3.05 0.17 -4.15
C LEU A 54 2.95 0.26 -5.67
N GLU A 55 2.35 -0.76 -6.30
CA GLU A 55 2.12 -0.75 -7.74
C GLU A 55 1.03 0.25 -8.10
N VAL A 56 1.20 0.97 -9.21
CA VAL A 56 0.22 1.93 -9.73
C VAL A 56 0.03 1.70 -11.23
N GLY A 57 -1.21 1.49 -11.66
CA GLY A 57 -1.54 1.43 -13.09
C GLY A 57 -1.34 2.79 -13.74
N VAL A 58 -0.56 2.89 -14.82
CA VAL A 58 -0.27 4.18 -15.46
C VAL A 58 -1.51 4.77 -16.12
N GLU A 59 -2.32 3.93 -16.78
CA GLU A 59 -3.54 4.37 -17.47
C GLU A 59 -4.68 4.66 -16.47
N SER A 60 -4.95 3.71 -15.57
CA SER A 60 -6.03 3.83 -14.58
C SER A 60 -5.72 4.85 -13.48
N ARG A 61 -4.42 5.08 -13.23
CA ARG A 61 -3.88 5.86 -12.12
C ARG A 61 -4.22 5.29 -10.74
N GLU A 62 -4.72 4.06 -10.69
CA GLU A 62 -5.09 3.41 -9.44
C GLU A 62 -3.86 2.80 -8.74
N ILE A 63 -3.77 2.98 -7.43
CA ILE A 63 -2.86 2.21 -6.58
C ILE A 63 -3.44 0.79 -6.43
N LEU A 64 -2.64 -0.23 -6.78
CA LEU A 64 -3.09 -1.59 -6.95
C LEU A 64 -2.79 -2.48 -5.74
N TYR A 65 -1.51 -2.68 -5.38
CA TYR A 65 -1.11 -3.56 -4.28
C TYR A 65 0.32 -3.27 -3.80
N PRO A 66 0.67 -3.63 -2.55
CA PRO A 66 2.05 -3.58 -2.06
C PRO A 66 2.88 -4.77 -2.56
N TRP A 67 4.16 -4.54 -2.86
CA TRP A 67 5.12 -5.57 -3.24
C TRP A 67 6.57 -5.13 -2.98
N GLY A 68 7.52 -6.03 -3.23
CA GLY A 68 8.95 -5.74 -3.28
C GLY A 68 9.71 -6.17 -2.03
N PHE A 69 11.00 -5.83 -1.99
CA PHE A 69 11.88 -6.16 -0.86
C PHE A 69 11.46 -5.39 0.39
N PHE A 70 11.19 -6.09 1.49
CA PHE A 70 10.67 -5.51 2.71
C PHE A 70 11.21 -6.24 3.95
N PRO A 71 12.44 -5.96 4.40
CA PRO A 71 13.06 -6.69 5.49
C PRO A 71 12.42 -6.35 6.85
N ILE A 72 11.62 -7.28 7.38
CA ILE A 72 10.96 -7.18 8.69
C ILE A 72 11.89 -7.72 9.80
N MET A 73 13.14 -7.24 9.85
CA MET A 73 14.12 -7.67 10.86
C MET A 73 14.19 -6.65 12.00
N ASN A 74 14.12 -7.12 13.25
CA ASN A 74 14.26 -6.29 14.46
C ASN A 74 13.31 -5.08 14.51
N ILE A 75 12.13 -5.18 13.90
CA ILE A 75 11.13 -4.11 13.97
C ILE A 75 10.49 -4.07 15.37
N GLU A 76 10.15 -2.87 15.82
CA GLU A 76 9.46 -2.66 17.08
C GLU A 76 8.08 -3.32 17.02
N ALA A 77 7.71 -4.02 18.10
CA ALA A 77 6.37 -4.56 18.28
C ALA A 77 5.67 -3.80 19.41
N ARG A 78 4.56 -3.11 19.09
CA ARG A 78 3.75 -2.37 20.08
C ARG A 78 2.28 -2.37 19.69
N ALA A 79 1.41 -2.07 20.64
CA ALA A 79 0.00 -1.86 20.37
C ALA A 79 -0.17 -0.67 19.41
N ILE A 80 -0.94 -0.88 18.34
CA ILE A 80 -1.31 0.14 17.36
C ILE A 80 -2.79 -0.05 17.06
N ASP A 81 -3.54 1.05 17.06
CA ASP A 81 -4.93 1.02 16.61
C ASP A 81 -4.96 0.86 15.09
N VAL A 82 -5.49 -0.27 14.60
CA VAL A 82 -5.68 -0.45 13.16
C VAL A 82 -7.01 0.23 12.79
N PRO A 83 -7.01 1.13 11.80
CA PRO A 83 -8.21 1.88 11.45
C PRO A 83 -9.28 0.95 10.88
N ILE A 84 -10.55 1.25 11.15
CA ILE A 84 -11.66 0.65 10.43
C ILE A 84 -11.66 1.25 9.01
N SER A 85 -11.50 0.41 8.00
CA SER A 85 -11.53 0.80 6.58
C SER A 85 -12.70 0.15 5.85
N LYS A 86 -13.14 0.77 4.77
CA LYS A 86 -13.97 0.13 3.73
C LYS A 86 -13.12 -0.22 2.53
N GLY A 87 -13.61 -1.14 1.69
CA GLY A 87 -13.00 -1.42 0.40
C GLY A 87 -13.13 -0.22 -0.55
N GLY A 88 -12.13 0.01 -1.38
CA GLY A 88 -12.22 1.03 -2.39
C GLY A 88 -10.99 1.18 -3.27
N SER A 89 -10.92 2.29 -4.00
CA SER A 89 -9.80 2.63 -4.88
C SER A 89 -9.16 3.95 -4.49
N ILE A 90 -7.90 4.10 -4.90
CA ILE A 90 -7.11 5.31 -4.66
C ILE A 90 -6.49 5.71 -5.98
N ILE A 91 -6.86 6.90 -6.44
CA ILE A 91 -6.42 7.43 -7.73
C ILE A 91 -5.29 8.44 -7.46
N VAL A 92 -4.18 8.27 -8.16
CA VAL A 92 -3.12 9.26 -8.22
C VAL A 92 -3.58 10.43 -9.08
N ASP A 93 -3.61 11.62 -8.48
CA ASP A 93 -3.86 12.85 -9.20
C ASP A 93 -2.54 13.35 -9.81
N PRO A 94 -2.39 13.33 -11.15
CA PRO A 94 -1.15 13.65 -11.84
C PRO A 94 -0.92 15.17 -11.97
N GLU A 95 -1.67 16.03 -11.27
CA GLU A 95 -1.44 17.48 -11.34
C GLU A 95 0.05 17.85 -11.23
N GLY A 96 0.62 18.28 -12.36
CA GLY A 96 2.01 18.72 -12.49
C GLY A 96 3.05 17.65 -12.82
N PHE A 97 2.69 16.40 -13.14
CA PHE A 97 3.63 15.36 -13.55
C PHE A 97 2.97 14.21 -14.34
N ASP A 98 3.78 13.50 -15.14
CA ASP A 98 3.32 12.32 -15.88
C ASP A 98 3.60 11.03 -15.11
N LEU A 99 2.64 10.10 -15.13
CA LEU A 99 2.88 8.71 -14.72
C LEU A 99 3.56 7.99 -15.89
N ILE A 100 4.72 7.38 -15.63
CA ILE A 100 5.54 6.77 -16.67
C ILE A 100 5.82 5.32 -16.27
N GLU A 101 5.57 4.39 -17.20
CA GLU A 101 5.81 2.97 -17.02
C GLU A 101 7.26 2.70 -16.56
N GLY A 102 7.41 1.82 -15.57
CA GLY A 102 8.70 1.40 -15.04
C GLY A 102 9.42 2.43 -14.18
N VAL A 103 8.83 3.59 -13.92
CA VAL A 103 9.42 4.61 -13.04
C VAL A 103 8.97 4.40 -11.59
N SER A 104 9.86 4.67 -10.63
CA SER A 104 9.53 4.67 -9.21
C SER A 104 9.62 6.08 -8.63
N TRP A 105 8.63 6.46 -7.82
CA TRP A 105 8.56 7.75 -7.14
C TRP A 105 8.44 7.55 -5.64
N ASP A 106 9.26 8.25 -4.87
CA ASP A 106 9.10 8.24 -3.41
C ASP A 106 7.79 8.89 -2.99
N ILE A 107 7.08 8.22 -2.08
CA ILE A 107 5.94 8.80 -1.39
C ILE A 107 6.48 9.99 -0.56
N PRO A 108 5.95 11.22 -0.77
CA PRO A 108 6.44 12.39 -0.05
C PRO A 108 6.42 12.20 1.48
N GLY A 109 7.55 12.45 2.15
CA GLY A 109 7.69 12.34 3.61
C GLY A 109 7.91 10.92 4.16
N SER A 110 7.89 9.89 3.29
CA SER A 110 8.07 8.49 3.68
C SER A 110 9.48 8.14 4.19
N ASN A 111 10.47 8.98 3.90
CA ASN A 111 11.84 8.85 4.39
C ASN A 111 11.95 8.85 5.93
N SER A 112 10.96 9.38 6.63
CA SER A 112 10.89 9.44 8.09
C SER A 112 10.02 8.35 8.71
N TRP A 113 9.38 7.52 7.88
CA TRP A 113 8.45 6.50 8.35
C TRP A 113 9.18 5.37 9.09
N LYS A 114 8.44 4.78 10.02
CA LYS A 114 8.81 3.61 10.81
C LYS A 114 8.01 2.42 10.35
N ILE A 115 8.59 1.24 10.54
CA ILE A 115 7.92 -0.03 10.38
C ILE A 115 7.67 -0.58 11.78
N ILE A 116 6.42 -0.86 12.10
CA ILE A 116 6.00 -1.27 13.43
C ILE A 116 5.06 -2.46 13.30
N ARG A 117 5.35 -3.53 14.04
CA ARG A 117 4.48 -4.69 14.11
C ARG A 117 3.42 -4.45 15.18
N GLU A 118 2.16 -4.58 14.79
CA GLU A 118 1.06 -4.60 15.73
C GLU A 118 1.01 -5.98 16.44
N GLN A 119 0.77 -5.98 17.75
CA GLN A 119 1.06 -7.13 18.62
C GLN A 119 0.08 -8.30 18.47
N ASP A 120 -1.18 -8.05 18.13
CA ASP A 120 -2.27 -9.03 18.30
C ASP A 120 -2.95 -9.46 16.99
N GLY A 121 -3.07 -8.55 16.02
CA GLY A 121 -3.79 -8.74 14.76
C GLY A 121 -2.91 -9.08 13.55
N GLY A 122 -1.59 -9.07 13.71
CA GLY A 122 -0.63 -9.40 12.65
C GLY A 122 -0.45 -8.30 11.60
N TRP A 123 -0.95 -7.09 11.88
CA TRP A 123 -0.74 -5.95 11.02
C TRP A 123 0.68 -5.40 11.15
N ILE A 124 1.17 -4.83 10.08
CA ILE A 124 2.41 -4.07 10.01
C ILE A 124 2.03 -2.67 9.57
N TYR A 125 2.36 -1.72 10.42
CA TYR A 125 2.21 -0.29 10.15
C TYR A 125 3.49 0.25 9.52
N ILE A 126 3.34 1.00 8.43
CA ILE A 126 4.40 1.76 7.78
C ILE A 126 3.96 3.23 7.73
N GLY A 127 4.57 4.08 8.54
CA GLY A 127 4.16 5.48 8.66
C GLY A 127 4.94 6.25 9.74
N PRO A 128 4.58 7.51 10.03
CA PRO A 128 5.23 8.30 11.07
C PRO A 128 5.22 7.62 12.44
N ASP A 129 6.26 7.84 13.26
CA ASP A 129 6.38 7.20 14.59
C ASP A 129 5.17 7.46 15.50
N LYS A 130 4.58 8.67 15.49
CA LYS A 130 3.29 8.87 16.12
C LYS A 130 2.20 8.66 15.07
N ALA A 131 1.48 7.56 15.19
CA ALA A 131 0.34 7.31 14.33
C ALA A 131 -0.69 8.43 14.52
N LEU A 132 -0.94 9.18 13.45
CA LEU A 132 -1.86 10.33 13.44
C LEU A 132 -3.24 9.83 13.02
N PHE A 133 -4.02 9.27 13.94
CA PHE A 133 -5.35 8.75 13.63
C PHE A 133 -6.46 9.81 13.56
N ASP A 134 -6.20 11.04 14.01
CA ASP A 134 -7.30 11.91 14.39
C ASP A 134 -8.10 12.54 13.23
N LYS A 135 -7.64 12.48 11.96
CA LYS A 135 -8.34 13.14 10.83
C LYS A 135 -8.08 12.51 9.44
N GLY A 136 -7.56 11.29 9.39
CA GLY A 136 -7.25 10.60 8.12
C GLY A 136 -8.45 9.85 7.55
N SER A 137 -8.48 9.69 6.23
CA SER A 137 -9.37 8.74 5.54
C SER A 137 -8.61 7.44 5.27
N TYR A 138 -9.24 6.30 5.50
CA TYR A 138 -8.61 4.99 5.37
C TYR A 138 -9.42 4.10 4.43
N VAL A 139 -8.74 3.48 3.46
CA VAL A 139 -9.38 2.57 2.51
C VAL A 139 -8.52 1.32 2.35
N GLU A 140 -9.18 0.17 2.35
CA GLU A 140 -8.57 -1.09 1.94
C GLU A 140 -8.60 -1.11 0.41
N PHE A 141 -7.41 -1.01 -0.21
CA PHE A 141 -7.27 -0.91 -1.67
C PHE A 141 -6.85 -2.25 -2.30
N ALA A 142 -6.28 -3.15 -1.49
CA ALA A 142 -6.06 -4.55 -1.82
C ALA A 142 -6.31 -5.41 -0.58
N SER A 143 -6.62 -6.70 -0.77
CA SER A 143 -6.83 -7.63 0.33
C SER A 143 -5.68 -7.60 1.34
N GLY A 144 -5.99 -7.18 2.57
CA GLY A 144 -4.99 -7.08 3.64
C GLY A 144 -4.05 -5.88 3.53
N ALA A 145 -4.38 -4.87 2.71
CA ALA A 145 -3.61 -3.64 2.56
C ALA A 145 -4.52 -2.40 2.67
N ILE A 146 -4.26 -1.56 3.67
CA ILE A 146 -4.99 -0.32 3.93
C ILE A 146 -4.06 0.85 3.68
N LEU A 147 -4.55 1.89 2.99
CA LEU A 147 -3.84 3.15 2.85
C LEU A 147 -4.55 4.24 3.64
N GLY A 148 -3.78 5.03 4.39
CA GLY A 148 -4.27 6.22 5.06
C GLY A 148 -3.93 7.47 4.25
N LEU A 149 -4.93 8.29 3.96
CA LEU A 149 -4.77 9.60 3.31
C LEU A 149 -5.06 10.73 4.30
N LYS A 150 -4.28 11.81 4.19
CA LYS A 150 -4.49 13.05 4.95
C LYS A 150 -4.23 14.24 4.04
N ASP A 151 -5.20 15.14 3.90
CA ASP A 151 -5.09 16.34 3.06
C ASP A 151 -4.65 16.02 1.61
N GLY A 152 -5.09 14.86 1.10
CA GLY A 152 -4.77 14.35 -0.24
C GLY A 152 -3.36 13.75 -0.37
N ASP A 153 -2.62 13.56 0.72
CA ASP A 153 -1.30 12.90 0.73
C ASP A 153 -1.38 11.52 1.40
N ILE A 154 -0.56 10.57 0.96
CA ILE A 154 -0.38 9.30 1.68
C ILE A 154 0.29 9.58 3.01
N SER A 155 -0.36 9.15 4.08
CA SER A 155 0.09 9.35 5.46
C SER A 155 0.65 8.09 6.09
N CYS A 156 0.20 6.92 5.66
CA CYS A 156 0.65 5.62 6.14
C CYS A 156 0.10 4.47 5.28
N VAL A 157 0.70 3.30 5.45
CA VAL A 157 0.27 2.01 4.90
C VAL A 157 0.12 1.03 6.07
N PHE A 158 -0.95 0.24 6.07
CA PHE A 158 -1.04 -0.96 6.90
C PHE A 158 -1.10 -2.18 5.99
N ILE A 159 -0.31 -3.20 6.30
CA ILE A 159 -0.35 -4.48 5.60
C ILE A 159 -0.52 -5.62 6.59
N ARG A 160 -1.25 -6.66 6.20
CA ARG A 160 -1.41 -7.90 6.97
C ARG A 160 -1.07 -9.10 6.10
N PRO A 161 0.23 -9.32 5.81
CA PRO A 161 0.66 -10.43 4.99
C PRO A 161 0.51 -11.75 5.75
N ARG A 162 0.17 -12.82 5.03
CA ARG A 162 0.37 -14.19 5.51
C ARG A 162 1.84 -14.58 5.37
N PHE A 163 2.44 -15.06 6.45
CA PHE A 163 3.84 -15.48 6.45
C PHE A 163 3.98 -16.85 5.78
N ILE A 164 4.92 -16.94 4.83
CA ILE A 164 5.29 -18.18 4.15
C ILE A 164 6.74 -18.50 4.52
N ARG A 165 6.92 -19.70 5.09
CA ARG A 165 8.21 -20.32 5.36
C ARG A 165 8.40 -21.42 4.32
N GLU A 166 9.29 -21.20 3.38
CA GLU A 166 9.74 -22.21 2.41
C GLU A 166 11.02 -22.88 2.91
#